data_AF-A0A3D5EWT5-F1
#
_entry.id   AF-A0A3D5EWT5-F1
#
_cell.length_a   1.000
_cell.length_b   1.000
_cell.length_c   1.000
_cell.angle_alpha   90.00
_cell.angle_beta   90.00
_cell.angle_gamma   90.00
#
_symmetry.space_group_name_H-M   'P 1'
#
loop_
_entity.id
_entity.type
_entity.pdbx_description
1 polymer ?
#
loop_
_entity_poly.entity_id
_entity_poly.type
_entity_poly.pdbx_seq_one_letter_code
_entity_poly.pdbx_strand_id
1 'polypeptide(L)'
;AVMLLLQPGKVSWAHCGDSRLYHFRGDRMVFRSTDHSYVEQLVVQGRLTPEQALVHPNRNILLTSLGGVELPKIALGETTSLQPGDTFLLCSDGLWAYFSDQELAWVISGCSSAREASELLIGRARALGNGDGDNISLAILKIVDAAAAEQAAGTAAQPGLLASQAAQ
;
A
#
# COMPACT_ATOMS: atom_id res chain seq x y z
N ALA A 1 7.57 9.19 4.36
CA ALA A 1 7.04 9.89 3.18
C ALA A 1 7.27 9.06 1.92
N VAL A 2 6.21 8.86 1.14
CA VAL A 2 6.25 8.05 -0.07
C VAL A 2 5.36 8.68 -1.14
N MET A 3 5.81 8.66 -2.39
CA MET A 3 5.09 9.18 -3.55
C MET A 3 5.17 8.16 -4.68
N LEU A 4 4.08 8.04 -5.44
CA LEU A 4 4.03 7.27 -6.68
C LEU A 4 3.55 8.18 -7.81
N LEU A 5 4.20 8.06 -8.97
CA LEU A 5 3.83 8.69 -10.22
C LEU A 5 3.47 7.60 -11.24
N LEU A 6 2.22 7.57 -11.67
CA LEU A 6 1.74 6.70 -12.74
C LEU A 6 1.77 7.47 -14.07
N GLN A 7 2.40 6.86 -15.07
CA GLN A 7 2.45 7.33 -16.46
C GLN A 7 2.06 6.15 -17.38
N PRO A 8 1.73 6.40 -18.66
CA PRO A 8 1.47 5.33 -19.61
C PRO A 8 2.62 4.32 -19.65
N GLY A 9 2.35 3.06 -19.28
CA GLY A 9 3.32 1.97 -19.28
C GLY A 9 4.43 2.06 -18.22
N LYS A 10 4.39 3.02 -17.29
CA LYS A 10 5.45 3.21 -16.29
C LYS A 10 4.90 3.67 -14.95
N VAL A 11 5.42 3.07 -13.88
CA VAL A 11 5.24 3.57 -12.51
C VAL A 11 6.62 3.93 -11.96
N SER A 12 6.73 5.13 -11.39
CA SER A 12 7.94 5.58 -10.68
C SER A 12 7.57 5.97 -9.26
N TRP A 13 8.51 5.86 -8.32
CA TRP A 13 8.28 6.26 -6.93
C TRP A 13 9.51 6.90 -6.30
N ALA A 14 9.23 7.68 -5.26
CA ALA A 14 10.21 8.29 -4.39
C ALA A 14 9.85 8.01 -2.93
N HIS A 15 10.84 7.68 -2.11
CA HIS A 15 10.67 7.28 -0.72
C HIS A 15 11.72 7.93 0.19
N CYS A 16 11.29 8.42 1.35
CA CYS A 16 12.12 8.94 2.44
C CYS A 16 11.42 8.72 3.79
N GLY A 17 12.10 8.15 4.78
CA GLY A 17 11.51 7.72 6.06
C GLY A 17 11.11 6.23 6.08
N ASP A 18 9.99 5.91 6.72
CA ASP A 18 9.47 4.56 7.01
C ASP A 18 8.03 4.33 6.52
N SER A 19 7.45 5.29 5.80
CA SER A 19 6.22 5.03 5.05
C SER A 19 6.56 4.20 3.82
N ARG A 20 5.88 3.08 3.60
CA ARG A 20 6.32 2.10 2.61
C ARG A 20 5.57 2.19 1.29
N LEU A 21 6.28 1.80 0.22
CA LEU A 21 5.67 1.39 -1.04
C LEU A 21 5.82 -0.13 -1.19
N TYR A 22 4.72 -0.77 -1.57
CA TYR A 22 4.67 -2.16 -1.96
C TYR A 22 4.19 -2.27 -3.41
N HIS A 23 4.78 -3.19 -4.16
CA HIS A 23 4.29 -3.65 -5.46
C HIS A 23 4.01 -5.15 -5.35
N PHE A 24 2.75 -5.52 -5.56
CA PHE A 24 2.28 -6.88 -5.59
C PHE A 24 1.86 -7.27 -7.01
N ARG A 25 1.99 -8.56 -7.32
CA ARG A 25 1.44 -9.20 -8.52
C ARG A 25 0.66 -10.43 -8.07
N GLY A 26 -0.67 -10.31 -8.07
CA GLY A 26 -1.52 -11.29 -7.41
C GLY A 26 -1.23 -11.34 -5.91
N ASP A 27 -0.97 -12.54 -5.39
CA ASP A 27 -0.67 -12.82 -3.98
C ASP A 27 0.83 -12.75 -3.64
N ARG A 28 1.66 -12.29 -4.58
CA ARG A 28 3.12 -12.23 -4.43
C ARG A 28 3.63 -10.80 -4.36
N MET A 29 4.53 -10.55 -3.41
CA MET A 29 5.29 -9.30 -3.35
C MET A 29 6.41 -9.32 -4.40
N VAL A 30 6.39 -8.34 -5.30
CA VAL A 30 7.43 -8.11 -6.31
C VAL A 30 8.50 -7.17 -5.76
N PHE A 31 8.07 -6.12 -5.06
CA PHE A 31 8.97 -5.12 -4.50
C PHE A 31 8.38 -4.48 -3.23
N ARG A 32 9.27 -4.07 -2.34
CA ARG A 32 8.98 -3.22 -1.17
C ARG A 32 10.11 -2.21 -1.02
N SER A 33 9.78 -0.96 -0.68
CA SER A 33 10.78 0.02 -0.27
C SER A 33 11.52 -0.41 0.99
N THR A 34 12.80 -0.07 1.09
CA THR A 34 13.58 -0.24 2.32
C THR A 34 13.42 0.99 3.20
N ASP A 35 13.10 0.78 4.47
CA ASP A 35 12.90 1.86 5.44
C ASP A 35 14.23 2.58 5.72
N HIS A 36 14.16 3.89 5.88
CA HIS A 36 15.27 4.69 6.36
C HIS A 36 15.26 4.78 7.88
N SER A 37 15.12 3.65 8.55
CA SER A 37 15.08 3.53 10.01
C SER A 37 16.36 2.88 10.54
N TYR A 38 16.66 3.14 11.82
CA TYR A 38 17.79 2.56 12.50
C TYR A 38 17.72 1.02 12.53
N VAL A 39 16.52 0.49 12.78
CA VAL A 39 16.31 -0.96 12.87
C VAL A 39 16.45 -1.64 11.51
N GLU A 40 16.02 -1.01 10.42
CA GLU A 40 16.21 -1.56 9.08
C GLU A 40 17.70 -1.62 8.72
N GLN A 41 18.51 -0.62 9.12
CA GLN A 41 19.96 -0.71 8.95
C GLN A 41 20.58 -1.88 9.70
N LEU A 42 20.10 -2.19 10.90
CA LEU A 42 20.55 -3.35 11.66
C LEU A 42 20.15 -4.67 10.98
N VAL A 43 18.96 -4.73 10.38
CA VAL A 43 18.51 -5.88 9.59
C VAL A 43 19.39 -6.09 8.35
N VAL A 44 19.65 -5.02 7.60
CA VAL A 44 20.54 -5.06 6.42
C VAL A 44 21.96 -5.49 6.78
N GLN A 45 22.45 -5.11 7.97
CA GLN A 45 23.75 -5.54 8.50
C GLN A 45 23.76 -6.97 9.06
N GLY A 46 22.62 -7.68 9.06
CA GLY A 46 22.48 -9.02 9.65
C GLY A 46 22.57 -9.04 11.18
N ARG A 47 22.40 -7.89 11.84
CA ARG A 47 22.44 -7.73 13.30
C ARG A 47 21.09 -7.97 13.96
N LEU A 48 20.00 -7.80 13.23
CA LEU A 48 18.63 -8.11 13.65
C LEU A 48 17.95 -8.94 12.57
N THR A 49 17.03 -9.78 12.99
CA THR A 49 16.01 -10.36 12.10
C THR A 49 14.88 -9.35 11.86
N PRO A 50 14.13 -9.44 10.75
CA PRO A 50 12.95 -8.60 10.51
C PRO A 50 11.94 -8.64 11.66
N GLU A 51 11.74 -9.80 12.27
CA GLU A 51 10.80 -9.99 13.39
C GLU A 51 11.28 -9.27 14.65
N GLN A 52 12.59 -9.29 14.92
CA GLN A 52 13.18 -8.55 16.04
C GLN A 52 13.13 -7.04 15.84
N ALA A 53 13.23 -6.56 14.60
CA ALA A 53 13.14 -5.14 14.29
C ALA A 53 11.78 -4.54 14.67
N LEU A 54 10.69 -5.31 14.53
CA LEU A 54 9.32 -4.86 14.84
C LEU A 54 9.10 -4.57 16.33
N VAL A 55 9.77 -5.29 17.23
CA VAL A 55 9.61 -5.14 18.69
C VAL A 55 10.77 -4.38 19.34
N HIS A 56 11.70 -3.87 18.54
CA HIS A 56 12.89 -3.20 19.05
C HIS A 56 12.52 -1.85 19.73
N PRO A 57 13.14 -1.49 20.87
CA PRO A 57 12.83 -0.24 21.59
C PRO A 57 13.06 1.01 20.72
N ASN A 58 14.04 0.95 19.81
CA ASN A 58 14.40 2.03 18.91
C ASN A 58 13.77 1.90 17.50
N ARG A 59 12.66 1.16 17.33
CA ARG A 59 12.04 0.95 16.01
C ARG A 59 11.58 2.25 15.33
N ASN A 60 11.20 3.25 16.12
CA ASN A 60 10.71 4.55 15.63
C ASN A 60 11.85 5.55 15.32
N ILE A 61 13.12 5.16 15.42
CA ILE A 61 14.25 6.06 15.12
C ILE A 61 14.48 6.09 13.60
N LEU A 62 14.13 7.22 12.99
CA LEU A 62 14.41 7.51 11.59
C LEU A 62 15.80 8.09 11.39
N LEU A 63 16.47 7.63 10.35
CA LEU A 63 17.79 8.11 9.93
C LEU A 63 17.69 9.24 8.91
N THR A 64 16.60 9.29 8.15
CA THR A 64 16.31 10.41 7.27
C THR A 64 14.81 10.66 7.18
N SER A 65 14.43 11.92 7.13
CA SER A 65 13.05 12.38 6.98
C SER A 65 13.03 13.73 6.27
N LEU A 66 11.89 14.07 5.67
CA LEU A 66 11.68 15.39 5.09
C LEU A 66 11.55 16.42 6.22
N GLY A 67 12.19 17.59 6.08
CA GLY A 67 12.15 18.67 7.07
C GLY A 67 13.12 18.51 8.25
N GLY A 68 14.01 17.51 8.21
CA GLY A 68 15.12 17.38 9.15
C GLY A 68 16.22 18.43 8.94
N VAL A 69 17.20 18.45 9.86
CA VAL A 69 18.37 19.35 9.79
C VAL A 69 19.27 19.00 8.61
N GLU A 70 19.45 17.71 8.35
CA GLU A 70 20.20 17.21 7.20
C GLU A 70 19.31 17.12 5.95
N LEU A 71 19.94 17.20 4.78
CA LEU A 71 19.25 16.98 3.51
C LEU A 71 18.69 15.55 3.47
N PRO A 72 17.40 15.38 3.09
CA PRO A 72 16.78 14.08 3.05
C PRO A 72 17.41 13.18 1.99
N LYS A 73 17.64 11.92 2.33
CA LYS A 73 18.06 10.89 1.36
C LYS A 73 16.81 10.30 0.73
N ILE A 74 16.67 10.49 -0.58
CA ILE A 74 15.50 10.03 -1.33
C ILE A 74 15.91 8.78 -2.11
N ALA A 75 15.23 7.67 -1.84
CA ALA A 75 15.31 6.46 -2.65
C ALA A 75 14.33 6.56 -3.82
N LEU A 76 14.82 6.36 -5.05
CA LEU A 76 14.02 6.35 -6.27
C LEU A 76 13.91 4.93 -6.81
N GLY A 77 12.77 4.60 -7.42
CA GLY A 77 12.59 3.35 -8.14
C GLY A 77 11.55 3.49 -9.24
N GLU A 78 11.56 2.54 -10.17
CA GLU A 78 10.62 2.51 -11.28
C GLU A 78 10.37 1.08 -11.79
N THR A 79 9.24 0.89 -12.47
CA THR A 79 8.92 -0.31 -13.23
C THR A 79 8.20 0.06 -14.52
N THR A 80 8.59 -0.59 -15.63
CA THR A 80 7.97 -0.46 -16.95
C THR A 80 7.23 -1.72 -17.39
N SER A 81 7.32 -2.80 -16.60
CA SER A 81 6.71 -4.09 -16.88
C SER A 81 5.37 -4.24 -16.15
N LEU A 82 4.47 -3.27 -16.35
CA LEU A 82 3.14 -3.24 -15.74
C LEU A 82 2.25 -4.32 -16.35
N GLN A 83 1.51 -5.04 -15.51
CA GLN A 83 0.57 -6.09 -15.91
C GLN A 83 -0.79 -5.85 -15.26
N PRO A 84 -1.92 -6.17 -15.92
CA PRO A 84 -3.20 -6.27 -15.24
C PRO A 84 -3.10 -7.21 -14.03
N GLY A 85 -3.62 -6.77 -12.90
CA GLY A 85 -3.47 -7.45 -11.60
C GLY A 85 -2.29 -6.99 -10.76
N ASP A 86 -1.39 -6.15 -11.30
CA ASP A 86 -0.40 -5.45 -10.49
C ASP A 86 -1.11 -4.49 -9.53
N THR A 87 -0.70 -4.51 -8.26
CA THR A 87 -1.24 -3.61 -7.25
C THR A 87 -0.11 -2.90 -6.51
N PHE A 88 -0.24 -1.59 -6.36
CA PHE A 88 0.66 -0.78 -5.54
C PHE A 88 -0.06 -0.34 -4.26
N LEU A 89 0.59 -0.54 -3.12
CA LEU A 89 0.14 -0.04 -1.82
C LEU A 89 1.17 0.96 -1.30
N LEU A 90 0.72 2.17 -0.98
CA LEU A 90 1.47 3.14 -0.20
C LEU A 90 0.85 3.16 1.19
N CYS A 91 1.64 3.08 2.26
CA CYS A 91 1.09 3.09 3.61
C CYS A 91 2.05 3.68 4.67
N SER A 92 1.47 4.18 5.76
CA SER A 92 2.20 4.51 6.98
C SER A 92 2.49 3.27 7.83
N ASP A 93 3.40 3.42 8.78
CA ASP A 93 3.73 2.48 9.84
C ASP A 93 2.54 2.08 10.72
N GLY A 94 1.60 3.01 10.94
CA GLY A 94 0.31 2.68 11.54
C GLY A 94 -0.46 1.56 10.83
N LEU A 95 -0.16 1.25 9.56
CA LEU A 95 -0.68 0.06 8.89
C LEU A 95 0.31 -1.11 8.95
N TRP A 96 1.50 -0.94 8.35
CA TRP A 96 2.38 -2.09 8.05
C TRP A 96 2.94 -2.76 9.31
N ALA A 97 2.94 -2.10 10.47
CA ALA A 97 3.39 -2.70 11.72
C ALA A 97 2.52 -3.88 12.20
N TYR A 98 1.28 -3.98 11.71
CA TYR A 98 0.31 -5.01 12.13
C TYR A 98 0.20 -6.20 11.17
N PHE A 99 0.87 -6.17 10.03
CA PHE A 99 0.74 -7.20 8.99
C PHE A 99 2.10 -7.63 8.49
N SER A 100 2.23 -8.92 8.21
CA SER A 100 3.29 -9.43 7.36
C SER A 100 3.07 -8.99 5.90
N ASP A 101 4.16 -8.93 5.14
CA ASP A 101 4.12 -8.61 3.70
C ASP A 101 3.22 -9.60 2.93
N GLN A 102 3.14 -10.86 3.37
CA GLN A 102 2.29 -11.89 2.77
C GLN A 102 0.80 -11.70 3.08
N GLU A 103 0.45 -11.29 4.30
CA GLU A 103 -0.93 -10.98 4.66
C GLU A 103 -1.46 -9.77 3.89
N LEU A 104 -0.63 -8.73 3.71
CA LEU A 104 -0.97 -7.59 2.86
C LEU A 104 -1.28 -8.04 1.43
N ALA A 105 -0.41 -8.88 0.85
CA ALA A 105 -0.59 -9.41 -0.49
C ALA A 105 -1.92 -10.20 -0.62
N TRP A 106 -2.21 -11.10 0.34
CA TRP A 106 -3.44 -11.91 0.33
C TRP A 106 -4.70 -11.08 0.47
N VAL A 107 -4.73 -10.12 1.38
CA VAL A 107 -5.90 -9.24 1.57
C VAL A 107 -6.15 -8.45 0.29
N ILE A 108 -5.09 -7.87 -0.29
CA ILE A 108 -5.19 -7.06 -1.49
C ILE A 108 -5.64 -7.89 -2.69
N SER A 109 -5.09 -9.10 -2.88
CA SER A 109 -5.42 -9.98 -4.00
C SER A 109 -6.81 -10.58 -3.88
N GLY A 110 -7.30 -10.82 -2.65
CA GLY A 110 -8.61 -11.39 -2.39
C GLY A 110 -9.78 -10.41 -2.57
N CYS A 111 -9.52 -9.11 -2.45
CA CYS A 111 -10.56 -8.08 -2.62
C CYS A 111 -10.76 -7.69 -4.09
N SER A 112 -12.02 -7.51 -4.48
CA SER A 112 -12.40 -7.14 -5.85
C SER A 112 -12.01 -5.72 -6.23
N SER A 113 -11.99 -4.81 -5.25
CA SER A 113 -11.70 -3.39 -5.46
C SER A 113 -10.64 -2.84 -4.49
N ALA A 114 -9.99 -1.73 -4.88
CA ALA A 114 -9.08 -1.01 -4.00
C ALA A 114 -9.79 -0.49 -2.73
N ARG A 115 -11.07 -0.11 -2.84
CA ARG A 115 -11.88 0.38 -1.73
C ARG A 115 -12.11 -0.72 -0.69
N GLU A 116 -12.56 -1.89 -1.14
CA GLU A 116 -12.80 -3.05 -0.27
C GLU A 116 -11.51 -3.46 0.47
N ALA A 117 -10.39 -3.54 -0.25
CA ALA A 117 -9.09 -3.82 0.35
C ALA A 117 -8.71 -2.78 1.42
N SER A 118 -8.94 -1.49 1.12
CA SER A 118 -8.63 -0.38 2.04
C SER A 118 -9.46 -0.48 3.33
N GLU A 119 -10.77 -0.69 3.21
CA GLU A 119 -11.69 -0.79 4.35
C GLU A 119 -11.36 -2.01 5.22
N LEU A 120 -11.05 -3.16 4.61
CA LEU A 120 -10.66 -4.37 5.32
C LEU A 120 -9.33 -4.21 6.06
N LEU A 121 -8.31 -3.63 5.42
CA LEU A 121 -7.00 -3.38 6.03
C LEU A 121 -7.10 -2.41 7.21
N ILE A 122 -7.83 -1.30 7.05
CA ILE A 122 -8.06 -0.32 8.13
C ILE A 122 -8.82 -0.97 9.29
N GLY A 123 -9.88 -1.73 9.00
CA GLY A 123 -10.66 -2.42 10.01
C GLY A 123 -9.83 -3.40 10.84
N ARG A 124 -9.01 -4.23 10.16
CA ARG A 124 -8.11 -5.17 10.82
C ARG A 124 -7.02 -4.46 11.64
N ALA A 125 -6.38 -3.44 11.09
CA ALA A 125 -5.36 -2.67 11.80
C ALA A 125 -5.91 -2.05 13.09
N ARG A 126 -7.12 -1.45 13.02
CA ARG A 126 -7.79 -0.89 14.21
C ARG A 126 -8.10 -1.95 15.27
N ALA A 127 -8.57 -3.12 14.86
CA ALA A 127 -8.86 -4.21 15.78
C ALA A 127 -7.59 -4.73 16.46
N LEU A 128 -6.49 -4.86 15.71
CA LEU A 128 -5.18 -5.31 16.23
C LEU A 128 -4.49 -4.25 17.10
N GLY A 129 -4.67 -2.96 16.79
CA GLY A 129 -4.09 -1.86 17.55
C GLY A 129 -4.66 -1.68 18.96
N ASN A 130 -5.85 -2.25 19.24
CA ASN A 130 -6.46 -2.31 20.58
C ASN A 130 -6.51 -0.95 21.33
N GLY A 131 -6.67 0.15 20.60
CA GLY A 131 -6.72 1.51 21.17
C GLY A 131 -5.36 2.22 21.32
N ASP A 132 -4.25 1.50 21.20
CA ASP A 132 -2.88 2.02 21.32
C ASP A 132 -2.16 2.13 19.96
N GLY A 133 -2.92 2.12 18.87
CA GLY A 133 -2.38 2.18 17.51
C GLY A 133 -2.08 3.59 17.02
N ASP A 134 -1.22 3.67 16.01
CA ASP A 134 -0.85 4.93 15.36
C ASP A 134 -1.87 5.35 14.29
N ASN A 135 -1.67 6.53 13.70
CA ASN A 135 -2.41 7.03 12.56
C ASN A 135 -2.23 6.12 11.35
N ILE A 136 -3.35 5.60 10.85
CA ILE A 136 -3.39 4.72 9.68
C ILE A 136 -3.66 5.57 8.44
N SER A 137 -2.71 5.58 7.50
CA SER A 137 -2.87 6.19 6.19
C SER A 137 -2.43 5.20 5.11
N LEU A 138 -3.23 5.05 4.06
CA LEU A 138 -2.89 4.19 2.93
C LEU A 138 -3.51 4.66 1.61
N ALA A 139 -2.89 4.28 0.50
CA ALA A 139 -3.42 4.43 -0.84
C ALA A 139 -3.15 3.16 -1.65
N ILE A 140 -4.18 2.64 -2.34
CA ILE A 140 -4.08 1.43 -3.16
C ILE A 140 -4.37 1.78 -4.62
N LEU A 141 -3.45 1.43 -5.51
CA LEU A 141 -3.59 1.55 -6.96
C LEU A 141 -3.61 0.13 -7.57
N LYS A 142 -4.73 -0.28 -8.14
CA LYS A 142 -4.86 -1.54 -8.89
C LYS A 142 -4.76 -1.26 -10.39
N ILE A 143 -3.81 -1.91 -11.07
CA ILE A 143 -3.72 -1.91 -12.52
C ILE A 143 -4.73 -2.93 -13.05
N VAL A 144 -5.69 -2.45 -13.83
CA VAL A 144 -6.75 -3.27 -14.43
C VAL A 144 -6.60 -3.28 -15.94
N ASP A 145 -7.20 -4.28 -16.58
CA ASP A 145 -7.33 -4.27 -18.04
C ASP A 145 -8.25 -3.12 -18.47
N ALA A 146 -7.85 -2.37 -19.50
CA ALA A 146 -8.60 -1.22 -20.00
C ALA A 146 -10.00 -1.61 -20.50
N ALA A 147 -10.15 -2.76 -21.16
CA ALA A 147 -11.43 -3.23 -21.66
C ALA A 147 -12.36 -3.66 -20.51
N ALA A 148 -11.80 -4.24 -19.45
CA ALA A 148 -12.56 -4.61 -18.24
C ALA A 148 -12.99 -3.37 -17.44
N ALA A 149 -12.14 -2.34 -17.38
CA ALA A 149 -12.45 -1.08 -16.70
C ALA A 149 -13.63 -0.33 -17.34
N GLU A 150 -13.69 -0.31 -18.67
CA GLU A 150 -14.76 0.35 -19.43
C GLU A 150 -16.12 -0.36 -19.24
N GLN A 151 -16.12 -1.68 -19.17
CA GLN A 151 -17.31 -2.48 -18.86
C GLN A 151 -17.83 -2.22 -17.42
N ALA A 152 -16.93 -2.18 -16.44
CA ALA A 152 -17.29 -1.89 -15.05
C ALA A 152 -17.83 -0.46 -14.86
N ALA A 153 -17.26 0.52 -15.58
CA ALA A 153 -17.76 1.90 -15.58
C ALA A 153 -19.14 2.02 -16.24
N GLY A 154 -19.40 1.27 -17.31
CA GLY A 154 -20.69 1.23 -17.99
C GLY A 154 -21.82 0.59 -17.17
N THR A 155 -21.50 -0.33 -16.25
CA THR A 155 -22.50 -0.98 -15.39
C THR A 155 -22.93 -0.11 -14.21
N ALA A 156 -22.07 0.78 -13.72
CA ALA A 156 -22.37 1.70 -12.62
C ALA A 156 -23.28 2.88 -13.02
N ALA A 157 -23.55 3.06 -14.32
CA ALA A 157 -24.24 4.23 -14.88
C ALA A 157 -25.70 3.98 -15.30
N GLN A 158 -26.36 2.89 -14.88
CA GLN A 158 -27.80 2.71 -15.09
C GLN A 158 -28.61 3.16 -13.86
N PRO A 159 -29.19 4.37 -13.84
CA PRO A 159 -30.23 4.70 -12.88
C PRO A 159 -31.47 3.85 -13.17
N GLY A 160 -31.98 3.18 -12.14
CA GLY A 160 -33.12 2.27 -12.22
C GLY A 160 -34.32 2.89 -12.93
N LEU A 161 -34.65 2.36 -14.10
CA LEU A 161 -35.91 2.59 -14.77
C LEU A 161 -36.99 1.80 -14.00
N LEU A 162 -37.59 2.42 -12.98
CA LEU A 162 -38.89 2.00 -12.46
C LEU A 162 -39.92 2.27 -13.55
N ALA A 163 -40.08 1.30 -14.45
CA ALA A 163 -41.16 1.29 -15.42
C ALA A 163 -42.49 1.18 -14.67
N SER A 164 -43.30 2.21 -14.84
CA SER A 164 -44.71 2.29 -14.47
C SER A 164 -45.51 1.05 -14.92
N GLN A 165 -46.13 0.34 -13.99
CA GLN A 165 -47.34 -0.44 -14.25
C GLN A 165 -48.50 0.41 -13.72
N ALA A 166 -49.13 1.17 -14.61
CA ALA A 166 -50.32 0.78 -15.39
C ALA A 166 -51.57 0.79 -14.52
N ALA A 167 -52.33 1.88 -14.69
CA ALA A 167 -53.71 2.01 -14.29
C ALA A 167 -54.56 0.87 -14.87
N GLN A 168 -55.36 0.24 -14.02
CA GLN A 168 -56.76 -0.14 -14.26
C GLN A 168 -57.38 -0.56 -12.93
#